data_AF-A0A2H4TY13-F1
#
_entry.id   AF-A0A2H4TY13-F1
#
_cell.length_a   1.000
_cell.length_b   1.000
_cell.length_c   1.000
_cell.angle_alpha   90.00
_cell.angle_beta   90.00
_cell.angle_gamma   90.00
#
_symmetry.space_group_name_H-M   'P 1'
#
loop_
_entity.id
_entity.type
_entity.pdbx_description
1 polymer ?
#
loop_
_entity_poly.entity_id
_entity_poly.type
_entity_poly.pdbx_seq_one_letter_code
_entity_poly.pdbx_strand_id
1 'polypeptide(L)'
;MSAFSFNTTYQMIPGIFRFVCTNGLVRGNNFGEIRVPHKGDIVGQVIEGAYEVLGVFDKVTENMETMKEIHLNSDEQHLFGRAALMVRYEDENKTPVTPEQIITPRRWEDKQNDLWTT
;
A
#
# COMPACT_ATOMS: atom_id res chain seq x y z
N MET A 1 -13.00 -24.36 20.74
CA MET A 1 -12.53 -23.03 21.18
C MET A 1 -11.02 -23.01 21.05
N SER A 2 -10.51 -22.56 19.90
CA SER A 2 -9.08 -22.38 19.68
C SER A 2 -8.61 -21.14 20.46
N ALA A 3 -7.79 -21.37 21.48
CA ALA A 3 -7.13 -20.33 22.22
C ALA A 3 -6.17 -19.58 21.29
N PHE A 4 -6.41 -18.28 21.09
CA PHE A 4 -5.46 -17.36 20.46
C PHE A 4 -4.28 -17.19 21.43
N SER A 5 -3.18 -17.89 21.17
CA SER A 5 -1.94 -17.76 21.96
C SER A 5 -1.12 -16.59 21.44
N PHE A 6 -0.86 -15.60 22.30
CA PHE A 6 0.06 -14.49 22.07
C PHE A 6 1.53 -14.95 22.13
N ASN A 7 1.98 -15.73 21.13
CA ASN A 7 3.41 -15.98 20.92
C ASN A 7 3.78 -15.58 19.49
N THR A 8 4.74 -14.66 19.38
CA THR A 8 5.30 -14.04 18.19
C THR A 8 5.15 -14.86 16.90
N THR A 9 4.23 -14.48 16.02
CA THR A 9 4.11 -15.04 14.67
C THR A 9 5.02 -14.28 13.72
N TYR A 10 5.81 -14.98 12.91
CA TYR A 10 6.53 -14.34 11.80
C TYR A 10 5.51 -14.00 10.69
N GLN A 11 5.63 -12.81 10.10
CA GLN A 11 4.69 -12.31 9.11
C GLN A 11 5.43 -11.87 7.84
N MET A 12 4.96 -12.34 6.69
CA MET A 12 5.38 -11.85 5.37
C MET A 12 4.23 -11.10 4.70
N ILE A 13 4.50 -9.88 4.26
CA ILE A 13 3.55 -9.02 3.54
C ILE A 13 4.16 -8.71 2.16
N PRO A 14 3.81 -9.46 1.10
CA PRO A 14 4.15 -9.12 -0.27
C PRO A 14 3.57 -7.75 -0.65
N GLY A 15 4.36 -6.91 -1.32
CA GLY A 15 3.92 -5.62 -1.80
C GLY A 15 5.08 -4.70 -2.19
N ILE A 16 4.75 -3.64 -2.95
CA ILE A 16 5.66 -2.53 -3.21
C ILE A 16 5.34 -1.43 -2.21
N PHE A 17 6.30 -1.15 -1.32
CA PHE A 17 6.18 -0.10 -0.31
C PHE A 17 6.93 1.15 -0.76
N ARG A 18 6.20 2.21 -1.07
CA ARG A 18 6.80 3.54 -1.27
C ARG A 18 6.83 4.28 0.06
N PHE A 19 7.96 4.19 0.78
CA PHE A 19 8.22 4.88 2.06
C PHE A 19 8.39 6.40 1.89
N VAL A 20 7.42 7.09 1.29
CA VAL A 20 7.50 8.52 0.98
C VAL A 20 6.23 9.29 1.39
N CYS A 21 5.17 8.59 1.81
CA CYS A 21 3.89 9.22 2.05
C CYS A 21 3.70 9.63 3.52
N THR A 22 3.70 10.95 3.76
CA THR A 22 2.70 11.55 4.66
C THR A 22 1.29 11.43 4.05
N ASN A 23 1.17 10.99 2.79
CA ASN A 23 -0.07 10.88 2.02
C ASN A 23 -0.82 9.56 2.21
N GLY A 24 -0.31 8.61 3.01
CA GLY A 24 -1.02 7.39 3.40
C GLY A 24 -1.50 6.45 2.28
N LEU A 25 -1.12 6.68 1.02
CA LEU A 25 -1.55 5.88 -0.13
C LEU A 25 -0.77 4.56 -0.20
N VAL A 26 -1.12 3.64 0.70
CA VAL A 26 -0.89 2.21 0.49
C VAL A 26 -2.13 1.69 -0.23
N ARG A 27 -2.10 1.63 -1.57
CA ARG A 27 -3.13 0.91 -2.33
C ARG A 27 -2.60 -0.47 -2.70
N GLY A 28 -2.87 -1.41 -1.81
CA GLY A 28 -2.82 -2.83 -2.10
C GLY A 28 -3.99 -3.46 -1.37
N ASN A 29 -4.96 -4.00 -2.11
CA ASN A 29 -5.79 -5.05 -1.52
C ASN A 29 -4.78 -6.10 -1.07
N ASN A 30 -4.68 -6.32 0.25
CA ASN A 30 -3.70 -7.21 0.87
C ASN A 30 -3.23 -8.28 -0.13
N PHE A 31 -2.01 -8.16 -0.63
CA PHE A 31 -1.54 -9.00 -1.74
C PHE A 31 -1.29 -10.45 -1.28
N GLY A 32 -1.54 -10.72 0.00
CA GLY A 32 -1.34 -11.96 0.72
C GLY A 32 -0.78 -11.58 2.08
N GLU A 33 -1.29 -12.16 3.17
CA GLU A 33 -0.65 -12.04 4.47
C GLU A 33 -0.32 -13.45 4.92
N ILE A 34 0.98 -13.76 4.97
CA ILE A 34 1.43 -15.09 5.37
C ILE A 34 1.86 -15.01 6.82
N ARG A 35 1.13 -15.72 7.69
CA ARG A 35 1.41 -15.81 9.12
C ARG A 35 1.99 -17.17 9.43
N VAL A 36 3.25 -17.19 9.85
CA VAL A 36 3.93 -18.42 10.27
C VAL A 36 3.84 -18.53 11.80
N PRO A 37 3.16 -19.56 12.35
CA PRO A 37 3.16 -19.84 13.77
C PRO A 37 4.57 -20.20 14.27
N HIS A 38 4.90 -19.80 15.50
CA HIS A 38 6.18 -20.11 16.16
C HIS A 38 6.35 -21.58 16.58
N LYS A 39 5.43 -22.47 16.21
CA LYS A 39 5.43 -23.89 16.61
C LYS A 39 4.96 -24.77 15.45
N GLY A 40 5.63 -25.89 15.24
CA GLY A 40 5.39 -26.82 14.13
C GLY A 40 6.58 -26.86 13.17
N ASP A 41 6.34 -27.25 11.92
CA ASP A 41 7.34 -27.15 10.85
C ASP A 41 7.46 -25.70 10.35
N ILE A 42 8.20 -24.91 11.11
CA ILE A 42 8.42 -23.49 10.82
C ILE A 42 9.20 -23.33 9.52
N VAL A 43 10.20 -24.19 9.27
CA VAL A 43 11.09 -24.06 8.11
C VAL A 43 10.31 -24.33 6.81
N GLY A 44 9.51 -25.41 6.77
CA GLY A 44 8.68 -25.71 5.61
C GLY A 44 7.69 -24.58 5.31
N GLN A 45 7.01 -24.06 6.32
CA GLN A 45 6.03 -22.98 6.16
C GLN A 45 6.64 -21.64 5.72
N VAL A 46 7.86 -21.33 6.17
CA VAL A 46 8.58 -20.14 5.69
C VAL A 46 8.98 -20.31 4.22
N ILE A 47 9.46 -21.49 3.82
CA ILE A 47 9.85 -21.75 2.43
C ILE A 47 8.63 -21.70 1.51
N GLU A 48 7.54 -22.36 1.89
CA GLU A 48 6.29 -22.34 1.13
C GLU A 48 5.75 -20.93 1.00
N GLY A 49 5.74 -20.17 2.10
CA GLY A 49 5.31 -18.78 2.09
C GLY A 49 6.19 -17.89 1.21
N ALA A 50 7.50 -18.14 1.14
CA ALA A 50 8.39 -17.41 0.24
C ALA A 50 8.07 -17.69 -1.24
N TYR A 51 7.71 -18.93 -1.60
CA TYR A 51 7.27 -19.25 -2.96
C TYR A 51 5.91 -18.63 -3.30
N GLU A 52 4.99 -18.59 -2.34
CA GLU A 52 3.70 -17.91 -2.52
C GLU A 52 3.90 -16.41 -2.78
N VAL A 53 4.79 -15.77 -2.04
CA VAL A 53 5.18 -14.36 -2.23
C VAL A 53 5.71 -14.10 -3.65
N LEU A 54 6.51 -15.02 -4.22
CA LEU A 54 7.01 -14.89 -5.59
C LEU A 54 5.88 -14.86 -6.63
N GLY A 55 4.83 -15.66 -6.45
CA GLY A 55 3.67 -15.66 -7.35
C GLY A 55 2.80 -14.39 -7.26
N VAL A 56 2.99 -13.58 -6.23
CA VAL A 56 2.23 -12.34 -6.00
C VAL A 56 2.93 -11.13 -6.61
N PHE A 57 4.26 -11.12 -6.70
CA PHE A 57 5.03 -9.97 -7.17
C PHE A 57 4.66 -9.52 -8.58
N ASP A 58 4.34 -10.44 -9.49
CA ASP A 58 3.92 -10.11 -10.85
C ASP A 58 2.64 -9.26 -10.85
N LYS A 59 1.65 -9.65 -10.03
CA LYS A 59 0.38 -8.93 -9.90
C LYS A 59 0.56 -7.55 -9.26
N VAL A 60 1.46 -7.45 -8.27
CA VAL A 60 1.79 -6.16 -7.64
C VAL A 60 2.44 -5.23 -8.66
N THR A 61 3.36 -5.77 -9.47
CA THR A 61 4.06 -5.02 -10.52
C THR A 61 3.10 -4.57 -11.62
N GLU A 62 2.24 -5.45 -12.10
CA GLU A 62 1.21 -5.13 -13.10
C GLU A 62 0.26 -4.03 -12.62
N ASN A 63 -0.21 -4.11 -11.38
CA ASN A 63 -1.05 -3.05 -10.79
C ASN A 63 -0.32 -1.71 -10.69
N MET A 64 0.97 -1.72 -10.33
CA MET A 64 1.80 -0.52 -10.30
C MET A 64 1.93 0.09 -11.70
N GLU A 65 2.27 -0.71 -12.71
CA GLU A 65 2.42 -0.22 -14.08
C GLU A 65 1.08 0.30 -14.64
N THR A 66 -0.04 -0.37 -14.34
CA THR A 66 -1.38 0.10 -14.70
C THR A 66 -1.68 1.47 -14.08
N MET A 67 -1.29 1.72 -12.82
CA MET A 67 -1.47 3.04 -12.20
C MET A 67 -0.58 4.11 -12.86
N LYS A 68 0.63 3.77 -13.31
CA LYS A 68 1.50 4.71 -14.04
C LYS A 68 0.96 5.08 -15.43
N GLU A 69 0.17 4.22 -16.05
CA GLU A 69 -0.45 4.51 -17.35
C GLU A 69 -1.60 5.55 -17.24
N ILE A 70 -2.22 5.67 -16.06
CA ILE A 70 -3.31 6.61 -15.81
C ILE A 70 -2.74 8.00 -15.52
N HIS A 71 -2.73 8.85 -16.53
CA HIS A 71 -2.29 10.24 -16.42
C HIS A 71 -3.45 11.11 -15.89
N LEU A 72 -3.13 11.96 -14.92
CA LEU A 72 -4.04 12.91 -14.30
C LEU A 72 -3.68 14.33 -14.73
N ASN A 73 -4.70 15.14 -15.02
CA ASN A 73 -4.55 16.58 -15.12
C ASN A 73 -4.58 17.25 -13.74
N SER A 74 -4.30 18.54 -13.66
CA SER A 74 -4.23 19.29 -12.39
C SER A 74 -5.53 19.20 -11.56
N ASP A 75 -6.69 19.23 -12.20
CA ASP A 75 -7.99 19.16 -11.51
C ASP A 75 -8.25 17.74 -10.99
N GLU A 76 -7.86 16.72 -11.76
CA GLU A 76 -7.96 15.31 -11.37
C GLU A 76 -7.02 14.97 -10.21
N GLN A 77 -5.80 15.53 -10.19
CA GLN A 77 -4.87 15.38 -9.06
C GLN A 77 -5.45 16.00 -7.79
N HIS A 78 -5.99 17.20 -7.89
CA HIS A 78 -6.64 17.86 -6.76
C HIS A 78 -7.87 17.08 -6.25
N LEU A 79 -8.71 16.57 -7.18
CA LEU A 79 -9.84 15.71 -6.85
C LEU A 79 -9.40 14.41 -6.17
N PHE A 80 -8.33 13.79 -6.65
CA PHE A 80 -7.75 12.59 -6.06
C PHE A 80 -7.28 12.84 -4.62
N GLY A 81 -6.57 13.94 -4.37
CA GLY A 81 -6.16 14.35 -3.03
C GLY A 81 -7.37 14.55 -2.10
N ARG A 82 -8.40 15.26 -2.56
CA ARG A 82 -9.64 15.45 -1.77
C ARG A 82 -10.33 14.13 -1.46
N ALA A 83 -10.46 13.23 -2.44
CA ALA A 83 -11.06 11.92 -2.26
C ALA A 83 -10.26 11.08 -1.25
N ALA A 84 -8.93 11.12 -1.30
CA ALA A 84 -8.06 10.44 -0.33
C ALA A 84 -8.27 10.95 1.09
N LEU A 85 -8.39 12.27 1.28
CA LEU A 85 -8.65 12.88 2.59
C LEU A 85 -10.04 12.52 3.12
N MET A 86 -11.07 12.51 2.27
CA MET A 86 -12.42 12.07 2.64
C MET A 86 -12.44 10.61 3.11
N VAL A 87 -11.74 9.71 2.41
CA VAL A 87 -11.66 8.30 2.80
C VAL A 87 -10.97 8.14 4.16
N ARG A 88 -9.99 8.99 4.49
CA ARG A 88 -9.22 8.87 5.73
C ARG A 88 -9.89 9.53 6.93
N TYR A 89 -10.45 10.73 6.78
CA TYR A 89 -10.95 11.53 7.90
C TYR A 89 -12.47 11.55 8.01
N GLU A 90 -13.18 11.05 7.00
CA GLU A 90 -14.65 10.99 6.88
C GLU A 90 -15.36 12.36 6.85
N ASP A 91 -14.72 13.41 7.37
CA ASP A 91 -15.21 14.78 7.54
C ASP A 91 -14.11 15.79 7.20
N GLU A 92 -14.44 16.77 6.36
CA GLU A 92 -13.53 17.86 5.97
C GLU A 92 -13.08 18.67 7.19
N ASN A 93 -13.93 18.84 8.20
CA ASN A 93 -13.58 19.61 9.41
C ASN A 93 -12.53 18.93 10.29
N LYS A 94 -12.38 17.61 10.15
CA LYS A 94 -11.38 16.81 10.88
C LYS A 94 -10.07 16.67 10.10
N THR A 95 -10.03 17.17 8.87
CA THR A 95 -8.89 17.02 7.99
C THR A 95 -7.84 18.09 8.32
N PRO A 96 -6.64 17.70 8.84
CA PRO A 96 -5.63 18.67 9.30
C PRO A 96 -4.74 19.22 8.17
N VAL A 97 -4.94 18.76 6.94
CA VAL A 97 -4.12 19.07 5.76
C VAL A 97 -5.01 19.32 4.54
N THR A 98 -4.54 20.11 3.58
CA THR A 98 -5.28 20.37 2.34
C THR A 98 -4.93 19.36 1.24
N PRO A 99 -5.78 19.19 0.21
CA PRO A 99 -5.44 18.37 -0.96
C PRO A 99 -4.10 18.75 -1.60
N GLU A 100 -3.80 20.05 -1.73
CA GLU A 100 -2.56 20.55 -2.31
C GLU A 100 -1.33 20.13 -1.49
N GLN A 101 -1.45 20.12 -0.16
CA GLN A 101 -0.36 19.73 0.74
C GLN A 101 0.01 18.26 0.61
N ILE A 102 -0.93 17.40 0.22
CA ILE A 102 -0.67 15.97 0.04
C ILE A 102 -0.24 15.64 -1.40
N ILE A 103 -0.76 16.30 -2.44
CA ILE A 103 -0.37 15.99 -3.84
C ILE A 103 0.92 16.69 -4.27
N THR A 104 1.44 17.65 -3.50
CA THR A 104 2.67 18.36 -3.88
C THR A 104 3.89 17.42 -3.74
N PRO A 105 4.62 17.13 -4.84
CA PRO A 105 5.75 16.23 -4.80
C PRO A 105 6.93 16.85 -4.05
N ARG A 106 7.56 16.07 -3.16
CA ARG A 106 8.75 16.49 -2.41
C ARG A 106 10.06 16.02 -3.03
N ARG A 107 10.02 14.96 -3.84
CA ARG A 107 11.17 14.40 -4.57
C ARG A 107 11.02 14.66 -6.06
N TRP A 108 12.14 14.61 -6.79
CA TRP A 108 12.11 14.84 -8.23
C TRP A 108 11.50 13.65 -8.98
N GLU A 109 11.67 12.43 -8.46
CA GLU A 109 11.09 11.19 -8.97
C GLU A 109 9.55 11.17 -8.86
N ASP A 110 8.99 12.02 -8.00
CA ASP A 110 7.55 12.09 -7.72
C ASP A 110 6.84 13.15 -8.59
N LYS A 111 7.58 13.87 -9.47
CA LYS A 111 7.03 14.99 -10.26
C LYS A 111 6.18 14.59 -11.47
N GLN A 112 6.01 13.31 -11.73
CA GLN A 112 5.15 12.85 -12.83
C GLN A 112 3.69 13.10 -12.49
N ASN A 113 2.85 13.12 -13.52
CA ASN A 113 1.43 13.38 -13.39
C ASN A 113 0.58 12.12 -13.51
N ASP A 114 1.13 10.95 -13.19
CA ASP A 114 0.38 9.69 -13.19
C ASP A 114 -0.22 9.39 -11.81
N LEU A 115 -1.20 8.48 -11.77
CA LEU A 115 -1.90 8.07 -10.55
C LEU A 115 -0.97 7.41 -9.51
N TRP A 116 0.18 6.89 -9.93
CA TRP A 116 1.16 6.26 -9.05
C TRP A 116 2.08 7.28 -8.36
N THR A 117 2.38 8.42 -9.01
CA THR A 117 3.23 9.48 -8.47
C THR A 117 2.50 10.66 -7.86
N THR A 118 1.19 10.79 -8.11
CA THR A 118 0.30 11.80 -7.50
C THR A 118 -0.08 11.40 -6.06
#